data_AF-W7YMU6-F1
#
_entry.id   AF-W7YMU6-F1
#
_cell.length_a   1.000
_cell.length_b   1.000
_cell.length_c   1.000
_cell.angle_alpha   90.00
_cell.angle_beta   90.00
_cell.angle_gamma   90.00
#
_symmetry.space_group_name_H-M   'P 1'
#
loop_
_entity.id
_entity.type
_entity.pdbx_description
1 polymer ?
#
loop_
_entity_poly.entity_id
_entity_poly.type
_entity_poly.pdbx_seq_one_letter_code
_entity_poly.pdbx_strand_id
1 'polypeptide(L)'
;MNQDEELDFVSALEKDDEHDDDYNEFKKAILNDTYSDEFNLTNNDIEKLTDSQIDDIIKSILDSVFTDGYLIPLNVISSDSRNRLQLYTYFQELYSVYLGRYLERGEQNVFNTAIKIILWRIYGKTFKNICWYRYSYASKSHEREQLERFGRSTDILEASFYTEYKDLPDKNINVYSALNGVKAKDVDYDLIMYDTYDYIDKLIGFKLSDVFYAAFYKYYERKNDEQALKLAKYIKYGTDNERHIWMLRYGLSFEDIEILDRHIDTINSEGIQFKESILQVSDEDKISIERFLN
;
A
#
# COMPACT_ATOMS: atom_id res chain seq x y z
N MET A 1 21.20 -16.32 -25.47
CA MET A 1 20.53 -17.58 -25.86
C MET A 1 19.06 -17.25 -25.92
N ASN A 2 18.46 -17.18 -27.11
CA ASN A 2 17.00 -17.18 -27.22
C ASN A 2 16.58 -18.61 -26.93
N GLN A 3 16.06 -18.86 -25.74
CA GLN A 3 15.22 -20.04 -25.53
C GLN A 3 13.89 -19.71 -26.20
N ASP A 4 13.54 -20.48 -27.23
CA ASP A 4 12.17 -20.47 -27.72
C ASP A 4 11.29 -20.97 -26.57
N GLU A 5 10.48 -20.08 -26.00
CA GLU A 5 9.47 -20.44 -25.02
C GLU A 5 8.35 -21.20 -25.75
N GLU A 6 8.42 -22.53 -25.71
CA GLU A 6 7.34 -23.38 -26.20
C GLU A 6 6.16 -23.37 -25.21
N LEU A 7 4.97 -23.01 -25.69
CA LEU A 7 3.75 -23.07 -24.91
C LEU A 7 3.40 -24.52 -24.59
N ASP A 8 3.28 -24.82 -23.30
CA ASP A 8 2.78 -26.13 -22.86
C ASP A 8 1.27 -26.21 -23.03
N PHE A 9 0.78 -27.37 -23.46
CA PHE A 9 -0.65 -27.67 -23.56
C PHE A 9 -1.28 -28.01 -22.21
N VAL A 10 -0.46 -28.22 -21.17
CA VAL A 10 -0.90 -28.50 -19.81
C VAL A 10 -0.76 -27.24 -18.95
N SER A 11 -1.85 -26.87 -18.28
CA SER A 11 -1.84 -25.72 -17.36
C SER A 11 -0.82 -25.94 -16.24
N ALA A 12 -0.11 -24.88 -15.82
CA ALA A 12 0.79 -24.96 -14.67
C ALA A 12 0.07 -25.38 -13.37
N LEU A 13 -1.25 -25.13 -13.30
CA LEU A 13 -2.10 -25.59 -12.19
C LEU A 13 -2.30 -27.12 -12.19
N GLU A 14 -2.18 -27.77 -13.35
CA GLU A 14 -2.39 -29.21 -13.52
C GLU A 14 -1.08 -30.02 -13.43
N LYS A 15 0.07 -29.34 -13.39
CA LYS A 15 1.37 -29.97 -13.17
C LYS A 15 1.55 -30.32 -11.70
N ASP A 16 2.26 -31.40 -11.39
CA ASP A 16 2.61 -31.76 -9.99
C ASP A 16 3.80 -30.93 -9.44
N ASP A 17 4.13 -29.81 -10.06
CA ASP A 17 5.20 -28.93 -9.59
C ASP A 17 4.79 -28.26 -8.28
N GLU A 18 5.53 -28.58 -7.21
CA GLU A 18 5.48 -27.87 -5.93
C GLU A 18 6.49 -26.72 -5.94
N HIS A 19 6.11 -25.56 -5.41
CA HIS A 19 7.00 -24.43 -5.13
C HIS A 19 7.01 -24.14 -3.62
N ASP A 20 6.79 -22.88 -3.24
CA ASP A 20 6.64 -22.50 -1.84
C ASP A 20 5.23 -22.82 -1.30
N ASP A 21 5.10 -22.76 0.02
CA ASP A 21 3.87 -23.10 0.73
C ASP A 21 2.68 -22.23 0.27
N ASP A 22 2.92 -20.92 0.05
CA ASP A 22 1.90 -19.97 -0.42
C ASP A 22 1.43 -20.37 -1.83
N TYR A 23 2.34 -20.54 -2.80
CA TYR A 23 2.02 -20.96 -4.16
C TYR A 23 1.19 -22.25 -4.16
N ASN A 24 1.59 -23.24 -3.36
CA ASN A 24 0.91 -24.51 -3.27
C ASN A 24 -0.48 -24.38 -2.64
N GLU A 25 -0.67 -23.50 -1.65
CA GLU A 25 -1.98 -23.19 -1.05
C GLU A 25 -2.90 -22.50 -2.06
N PHE A 26 -2.42 -21.47 -2.76
CA PHE A 26 -3.18 -20.77 -3.81
C PHE A 26 -3.58 -21.72 -4.95
N LYS A 27 -2.64 -22.54 -5.44
CA LYS A 27 -2.91 -23.53 -6.48
C LYS A 27 -4.00 -24.52 -6.05
N LYS A 28 -3.92 -25.05 -4.83
CA LYS A 28 -4.96 -25.93 -4.28
C LYS A 28 -6.29 -25.21 -4.13
N ALA A 29 -6.29 -23.95 -3.70
CA ALA A 29 -7.52 -23.19 -3.53
C ALA A 29 -8.23 -22.93 -4.86
N ILE A 30 -7.47 -22.61 -5.91
CA ILE A 30 -8.00 -22.43 -7.28
C ILE A 30 -8.56 -23.76 -7.81
N LEU A 31 -7.82 -24.86 -7.67
CA LEU A 31 -8.26 -26.18 -8.15
C LEU A 31 -9.50 -26.72 -7.43
N ASN A 32 -9.74 -26.31 -6.18
CA ASN A 32 -10.85 -26.78 -5.36
C ASN A 32 -12.00 -25.76 -5.23
N ASP A 33 -12.01 -24.69 -6.03
CA ASP A 33 -13.01 -23.61 -5.95
C ASP A 33 -13.14 -22.97 -4.55
N THR A 34 -12.06 -22.91 -3.78
CA THR A 34 -11.99 -22.26 -2.46
C THR A 34 -11.20 -20.95 -2.48
N TYR A 35 -11.04 -20.37 -3.66
CA TYR A 35 -10.45 -19.06 -3.88
C TYR A 35 -11.54 -17.99 -3.95
N SER A 36 -11.31 -16.84 -3.31
CA SER A 36 -12.23 -15.71 -3.38
C SER A 36 -11.71 -14.65 -4.34
N ASP A 37 -12.37 -14.51 -5.49
CA ASP A 37 -12.05 -13.46 -6.48
C ASP A 37 -12.29 -12.04 -5.94
N GLU A 38 -13.23 -11.88 -5.00
CA GLU A 38 -13.56 -10.59 -4.38
C GLU A 38 -12.42 -10.06 -3.51
N PHE A 39 -11.85 -10.96 -2.69
CA PHE A 39 -10.81 -10.62 -1.72
C PHE A 39 -9.41 -10.94 -2.23
N ASN A 40 -9.27 -11.67 -3.33
CA ASN A 40 -7.99 -12.14 -3.86
C ASN A 40 -7.21 -12.98 -2.82
N LEU A 41 -7.95 -13.82 -2.08
CA LEU A 41 -7.46 -14.63 -0.96
C LEU A 41 -8.11 -16.00 -0.96
N THR A 42 -7.46 -16.97 -0.31
CA THR A 42 -8.07 -18.29 -0.07
C THR A 42 -9.12 -18.21 1.04
N ASN A 43 -10.08 -19.14 1.05
CA ASN A 43 -11.07 -19.21 2.13
C ASN A 43 -10.41 -19.45 3.50
N ASN A 44 -9.31 -20.21 3.56
CA ASN A 44 -8.55 -20.40 4.80
C ASN A 44 -8.02 -19.07 5.34
N ASP A 45 -7.50 -18.21 4.47
CA ASP A 45 -7.00 -16.89 4.87
C ASP A 45 -8.13 -15.98 5.35
N ILE A 46 -9.28 -16.02 4.67
CA ILE A 46 -10.46 -15.29 5.12
C ILE A 46 -10.91 -15.80 6.50
N GLU A 47 -10.95 -17.12 6.71
CA GLU A 47 -11.27 -17.72 8.01
C GLU A 47 -10.30 -17.24 9.10
N LYS A 48 -8.98 -17.26 8.85
CA LYS A 48 -7.98 -16.68 9.76
C LYS A 48 -8.33 -15.24 10.11
N LEU A 49 -8.66 -14.41 9.10
CA LEU A 49 -8.98 -12.98 9.22
C LEU A 49 -10.35 -12.67 9.85
N THR A 50 -11.15 -13.69 10.18
CA THR A 50 -12.49 -13.53 10.76
C THR A 50 -12.63 -14.06 12.18
N ASP A 51 -11.54 -14.51 12.80
CA ASP A 51 -11.54 -14.94 14.20
C ASP A 51 -11.92 -13.80 15.15
N SER A 52 -12.66 -14.14 16.21
CA SER A 52 -12.95 -13.27 17.35
C SER A 52 -11.73 -12.54 17.93
N GLN A 53 -10.54 -13.14 17.94
CA GLN A 53 -9.32 -12.47 18.42
C GLN A 53 -8.91 -11.30 17.53
N ILE A 54 -9.22 -11.37 16.24
CA ILE A 54 -8.91 -10.31 15.28
C ILE A 54 -9.87 -9.14 15.45
N ASP A 55 -11.12 -9.37 15.85
CA ASP A 55 -12.08 -8.29 16.09
C ASP A 55 -11.53 -7.25 17.09
N ASP A 56 -10.86 -7.69 18.15
CA ASP A 56 -10.25 -6.81 19.16
C ASP A 56 -9.03 -6.04 18.62
N ILE A 57 -8.21 -6.69 17.78
CA ILE A 57 -7.07 -6.06 17.11
C ILE A 57 -7.56 -5.00 16.13
N ILE A 58 -8.55 -5.33 15.28
CA ILE A 58 -9.16 -4.42 14.33
C ILE A 58 -9.72 -3.20 15.06
N LYS A 59 -10.47 -3.42 16.14
CA LYS A 59 -10.99 -2.32 16.96
C LYS A 59 -9.88 -1.43 17.50
N SER A 60 -8.78 -2.02 17.99
CA SER A 60 -7.62 -1.27 18.48
C SER A 60 -6.95 -0.44 17.38
N ILE A 61 -6.91 -0.95 16.14
CA ILE A 61 -6.46 -0.18 14.97
C ILE A 61 -7.41 0.99 14.70
N LEU A 62 -8.72 0.74 14.66
CA LEU A 62 -9.72 1.78 14.38
C LEU A 62 -9.66 2.89 15.42
N ASP A 63 -9.63 2.55 16.71
CA ASP A 63 -9.51 3.50 17.82
C ASP A 63 -8.19 4.30 17.79
N SER A 64 -7.15 3.77 17.12
CA SER A 64 -5.85 4.45 16.97
C SER A 64 -5.76 5.29 15.70
N VAL A 65 -6.49 4.92 14.64
CA VAL A 65 -6.47 5.59 13.34
C VAL A 65 -7.56 6.66 13.26
N PHE A 66 -8.66 6.50 13.99
CA PHE A 66 -9.75 7.46 14.07
C PHE A 66 -9.85 8.06 15.48
N THR A 67 -10.06 9.37 15.56
CA THR A 67 -10.36 10.11 16.78
C THR A 67 -11.61 10.94 16.49
N ASP A 68 -12.66 10.76 17.30
CA ASP A 68 -13.96 11.42 17.12
C ASP A 68 -14.57 11.21 15.72
N GLY A 69 -14.32 10.05 15.10
CA GLY A 69 -14.80 9.71 13.74
C GLY A 69 -13.97 10.31 12.59
N TYR A 70 -12.89 11.04 12.90
CA TYR A 70 -11.97 11.60 11.92
C TYR A 70 -10.61 10.92 11.98
N LEU A 71 -9.92 10.81 10.84
CA LEU A 71 -8.56 10.25 10.81
C LEU A 71 -7.58 11.10 11.64
N ILE A 72 -6.66 10.43 12.36
CA ILE A 72 -5.64 11.09 13.19
C ILE A 72 -4.78 12.07 12.38
N PRO A 73 -4.67 13.36 12.76
CA PRO A 73 -4.05 14.38 11.93
C PRO A 73 -2.72 13.98 11.28
N LEU A 74 -2.57 14.26 9.98
CA LEU A 74 -1.39 13.87 9.19
C LEU A 74 -0.05 14.30 9.82
N ASN A 75 -0.02 15.43 10.52
CA ASN A 75 1.17 15.91 11.23
C ASN A 75 1.62 14.94 12.34
N VAL A 76 0.70 14.24 13.02
CA VAL A 76 1.03 13.20 14.01
C VAL A 76 1.80 12.07 13.33
N ILE A 77 1.27 11.54 12.21
CA ILE A 77 1.91 10.48 11.43
C ILE A 77 3.25 10.93 10.83
N SER A 78 3.29 12.15 10.32
CA SER A 78 4.47 12.68 9.61
C SER A 78 5.61 13.04 10.58
N SER A 79 5.28 13.51 11.77
CA SER A 79 6.26 13.81 12.83
C SER A 79 6.86 12.55 13.45
N ASP A 80 6.16 11.41 13.40
CA ASP A 80 6.66 10.12 13.87
C ASP A 80 7.65 9.48 12.90
N SER A 81 8.84 10.08 12.82
CA SER A 81 9.91 9.66 11.93
C SER A 81 10.44 8.24 12.17
N ARG A 82 10.16 7.64 13.34
CA ARG A 82 10.68 6.32 13.74
C ARG A 82 9.59 5.24 13.86
N ASN A 83 8.37 5.53 13.42
CA ASN A 83 7.24 4.59 13.42
C ASN A 83 6.96 4.01 14.82
N ARG A 84 6.82 4.88 15.82
CA ARG A 84 6.61 4.55 17.24
C ARG A 84 5.17 4.71 17.69
N LEU A 85 4.25 5.15 16.83
CA LEU A 85 2.83 5.17 17.18
C LEU A 85 2.32 3.76 17.48
N GLN A 86 1.42 3.64 18.46
CA GLN A 86 0.87 2.35 18.89
C GLN A 86 0.15 1.60 17.75
N LEU A 87 -0.42 2.34 16.78
CA LEU A 87 -1.07 1.76 15.61
C LEU A 87 -0.17 0.78 14.85
N TYR A 88 1.15 1.02 14.78
CA TYR A 88 2.06 0.16 14.04
C TYR A 88 2.09 -1.24 14.66
N THR A 89 2.10 -1.31 15.99
CA THR A 89 2.04 -2.58 16.73
C THR A 89 0.73 -3.32 16.44
N TYR A 90 -0.42 -2.64 16.42
CA TYR A 90 -1.69 -3.30 16.11
C TYR A 90 -1.76 -3.83 14.67
N PHE A 91 -1.22 -3.08 13.70
CA PHE A 91 -1.09 -3.60 12.32
C PHE A 91 -0.13 -4.80 12.25
N GLN A 92 0.98 -4.79 13.01
CA GLN A 92 1.90 -5.94 13.08
C GLN A 92 1.22 -7.16 13.69
N GLU A 93 0.41 -6.98 14.74
CA GLU A 93 -0.37 -8.06 15.35
C GLU A 93 -1.36 -8.67 14.36
N LEU A 94 -2.12 -7.84 13.64
CA LEU A 94 -3.04 -8.30 12.60
C LEU A 94 -2.32 -9.13 11.53
N TYR A 95 -1.21 -8.63 11.01
CA TYR A 95 -0.43 -9.35 10.00
C TYR A 95 0.24 -10.61 10.56
N SER A 96 0.63 -10.62 11.84
CA SER A 96 1.19 -11.80 12.50
C SER A 96 0.16 -12.92 12.64
N VAL A 97 -1.12 -12.58 12.88
CA VAL A 97 -2.21 -13.58 12.89
C VAL A 97 -2.39 -14.17 11.50
N TYR A 98 -2.41 -13.34 10.46
CA TYR A 98 -2.48 -13.79 9.07
C TYR A 98 -1.33 -14.75 8.72
N LEU A 99 -0.10 -14.40 9.09
CA LEU A 99 1.08 -15.25 8.86
C LEU A 99 1.15 -16.50 9.76
N GLY A 100 0.34 -16.58 10.82
CA GLY A 100 0.45 -17.62 11.84
C GLY A 100 1.75 -17.55 12.68
N ARG A 101 2.44 -16.41 12.67
CA ARG A 101 3.68 -16.18 13.44
C ARG A 101 3.95 -14.69 13.66
N TYR A 102 4.76 -14.38 14.66
CA TYR A 102 5.25 -13.02 14.88
C TYR A 102 6.26 -12.58 13.80
N LEU A 103 6.27 -11.28 13.51
CA LEU A 103 7.29 -10.63 12.70
C LEU A 103 8.61 -10.48 13.46
N GLU A 104 9.71 -10.82 12.80
CA GLU A 104 11.05 -10.56 13.30
C GLU A 104 11.41 -9.07 13.23
N ARG A 105 12.43 -8.64 13.97
CA ARG A 105 12.78 -7.21 14.08
C ARG A 105 13.07 -6.53 12.74
N GLY A 106 13.70 -7.24 11.80
CA GLY A 106 13.93 -6.72 10.45
C GLY A 106 12.62 -6.54 9.68
N GLU A 107 11.75 -7.54 9.73
CA GLU A 107 10.42 -7.50 9.11
C GLU A 107 9.58 -6.35 9.68
N GLN A 108 9.61 -6.15 11.00
CA GLN A 108 8.90 -5.05 11.66
C GLN A 108 9.30 -3.67 11.12
N ASN A 109 10.59 -3.45 10.82
CA ASN A 109 11.05 -2.17 10.27
C ASN A 109 10.52 -1.92 8.85
N VAL A 110 10.54 -2.96 8.02
CA VAL A 110 10.04 -2.91 6.64
C VAL A 110 8.53 -2.70 6.67
N PHE A 111 7.82 -3.52 7.45
CA PHE A 111 6.39 -3.46 7.62
C PHE A 111 5.92 -2.09 8.13
N ASN A 112 6.57 -1.54 9.15
CA ASN A 112 6.22 -0.21 9.67
C ASN A 112 6.39 0.91 8.62
N THR A 113 7.39 0.77 7.76
CA THR A 113 7.60 1.69 6.63
C THR A 113 6.44 1.58 5.63
N ALA A 114 6.00 0.36 5.33
CA ALA A 114 4.83 0.11 4.49
C ALA A 114 3.54 0.71 5.07
N ILE A 115 3.26 0.48 6.35
CA ILE A 115 2.07 1.06 7.03
C ILE A 115 2.11 2.59 6.99
N LYS A 116 3.29 3.21 7.20
CA LYS A 116 3.41 4.67 7.10
C LYS A 116 3.09 5.17 5.70
N ILE A 117 3.56 4.48 4.67
CA ILE A 117 3.27 4.80 3.26
C ILE A 117 1.77 4.65 2.98
N ILE A 118 1.13 3.58 3.47
CA ILE A 118 -0.33 3.42 3.39
C ILE A 118 -1.02 4.64 4.00
N LEU A 119 -0.67 5.01 5.25
CA LEU A 119 -1.28 6.17 5.92
C LEU A 119 -1.11 7.47 5.12
N TRP A 120 0.05 7.71 4.49
CA TRP A 120 0.21 8.86 3.60
C TRP A 120 -0.71 8.80 2.38
N ARG A 121 -0.91 7.61 1.78
CA ARG A 121 -1.87 7.43 0.68
C ARG A 121 -3.30 7.71 1.12
N ILE A 122 -3.70 7.29 2.33
CA ILE A 122 -5.01 7.62 2.92
C ILE A 122 -5.23 9.14 2.98
N TYR A 123 -4.18 9.91 3.22
CA TYR A 123 -4.20 11.38 3.21
C TYR A 123 -4.10 12.02 1.82
N GLY A 124 -4.32 11.25 0.74
CA GLY A 124 -4.27 11.72 -0.63
C GLY A 124 -2.88 12.19 -1.08
N LYS A 125 -1.81 11.67 -0.47
CA LYS A 125 -0.44 12.00 -0.91
C LYS A 125 -0.11 11.27 -2.20
N THR A 126 0.23 12.04 -3.22
CA THR A 126 0.71 11.51 -4.51
C THR A 126 2.02 10.77 -4.32
N PHE A 127 2.38 9.91 -5.27
CA PHE A 127 3.66 9.21 -5.28
C PHE A 127 4.83 10.18 -5.11
N LYS A 128 4.81 11.31 -5.84
CA LYS A 128 5.81 12.38 -5.71
C LYS A 128 5.91 12.95 -4.29
N ASN A 129 4.78 13.14 -3.62
CA ASN A 129 4.79 13.60 -2.22
C ASN A 129 5.39 12.57 -1.28
N ILE A 130 5.06 11.29 -1.46
CA ILE A 130 5.60 10.20 -0.64
C ILE A 130 7.13 10.10 -0.81
N CYS A 131 7.62 10.09 -2.05
CA CYS A 131 9.06 10.12 -2.35
C CYS A 131 9.75 11.31 -1.68
N TRP A 132 9.14 12.50 -1.76
CA TRP A 132 9.67 13.70 -1.10
C TRP A 132 9.72 13.56 0.43
N TYR A 133 8.68 13.03 1.08
CA TYR A 133 8.68 12.83 2.53
C TYR A 133 9.77 11.85 2.97
N ARG A 134 9.91 10.73 2.25
CA ARG A 134 10.95 9.73 2.53
C ARG A 134 12.35 10.30 2.31
N TYR A 135 12.55 11.03 1.21
CA TYR A 135 13.82 11.70 0.92
C TYR A 135 14.17 12.77 1.96
N SER A 136 13.20 13.60 2.34
CA SER A 136 13.39 14.66 3.34
C SER A 136 13.82 14.09 4.69
N TYR A 137 13.22 12.96 5.09
CA TYR A 137 13.64 12.22 6.28
C TYR A 137 15.06 11.64 6.15
N ALA A 138 15.32 10.90 5.06
CA ALA A 138 16.60 10.24 4.81
C ALA A 138 17.77 11.24 4.76
N SER A 139 17.59 12.34 4.03
CA SER A 139 18.59 13.40 3.82
C SER A 139 18.59 14.48 4.90
N LYS A 140 17.77 14.34 5.95
CA LYS A 140 17.60 15.34 7.03
C LYS A 140 17.44 16.77 6.49
N SER A 141 16.64 16.95 5.42
CA SER A 141 16.54 18.22 4.69
C SER A 141 16.28 19.42 5.60
N HIS A 142 15.40 19.26 6.59
CA HIS A 142 15.09 20.35 7.52
C HIS A 142 16.28 20.73 8.42
N GLU A 143 17.03 19.74 8.92
CA GLU A 143 18.21 19.98 9.76
C GLU A 143 19.34 20.63 8.93
N ARG A 144 19.52 20.17 7.68
CA ARG A 144 20.47 20.78 6.73
C ARG A 144 20.12 22.24 6.45
N GLU A 145 18.85 22.52 6.13
CA GLU A 145 18.37 23.88 5.87
C GLU A 145 18.59 24.79 7.08
N GLN A 146 18.34 24.30 8.31
CA GLN A 146 18.61 25.07 9.52
C GLN A 146 20.10 25.39 9.68
N LEU A 147 20.99 24.39 9.53
CA LEU A 147 22.43 24.61 9.63
C LEU A 147 22.95 25.58 8.57
N GLU A 148 22.48 25.48 7.33
CA GLU A 148 22.84 26.39 6.24
C GLU A 148 22.40 27.83 6.54
N ARG A 149 21.19 28.03 7.08
CA ARG A 149 20.72 29.35 7.54
C ARG A 149 21.60 29.94 8.65
N PHE A 150 22.19 29.10 9.49
CA PHE A 150 23.17 29.52 10.51
C PHE A 150 24.61 29.63 9.98
N GLY A 151 24.85 29.44 8.68
CA GLY A 151 26.18 29.46 8.07
C GLY A 151 27.09 28.32 8.52
N ARG A 152 26.51 27.21 9.00
CA ARG A 152 27.23 26.02 9.47
C ARG A 152 27.33 24.97 8.38
N SER A 153 28.43 24.20 8.39
CA SER A 153 28.59 23.08 7.46
C SER A 153 27.61 21.95 7.77
N THR A 154 27.02 21.37 6.73
CA THR A 154 26.15 20.19 6.77
C THR A 154 26.92 18.89 6.56
N ASP A 155 28.24 18.96 6.32
CA ASP A 155 29.09 17.80 6.03
C ASP A 155 29.24 16.82 7.19
N ILE A 156 28.90 17.27 8.39
CA ILE A 156 28.90 16.48 9.63
C ILE A 156 27.65 15.62 9.78
N LEU A 157 26.59 15.89 9.02
CA LEU A 157 25.34 15.16 9.14
C LEU A 157 25.40 13.88 8.32
N GLU A 158 25.25 12.75 9.01
CA GLU A 158 24.97 11.46 8.40
C GLU A 158 23.48 11.34 8.07
N ALA A 159 23.16 10.55 7.04
CA ALA A 159 21.80 10.23 6.66
C ALA A 159 21.03 9.59 7.84
N SER A 160 19.71 9.76 7.84
CA SER A 160 18.86 9.08 8.81
C SER A 160 18.88 7.56 8.60
N PHE A 161 18.53 6.80 9.64
CA PHE A 161 18.31 5.37 9.52
C PHE A 161 17.23 5.12 8.46
N TYR A 162 17.55 4.35 7.42
CA TYR A 162 16.66 4.12 6.29
C TYR A 162 16.49 2.63 6.04
N THR A 163 15.25 2.18 6.19
CA THR A 163 14.86 0.80 5.85
C THR A 163 14.54 0.73 4.37
N GLU A 164 15.39 0.06 3.60
CA GLU A 164 15.06 -0.28 2.22
C GLU A 164 13.95 -1.34 2.16
N TYR A 165 13.32 -1.44 1.01
CA TYR A 165 12.39 -2.49 0.68
C TYR A 165 13.08 -3.84 0.81
N LYS A 166 12.40 -4.74 1.51
CA LYS A 166 12.65 -6.17 1.47
C LYS A 166 11.30 -6.86 1.34
N ASP A 167 11.32 -7.98 0.65
CA ASP A 167 10.11 -8.76 0.50
C ASP A 167 9.71 -9.40 1.82
N LEU A 168 8.41 -9.50 2.09
CA LEU A 168 7.87 -10.12 3.31
C LEU A 168 6.94 -11.28 2.94
N PRO A 169 6.85 -12.36 3.74
CA PRO A 169 7.61 -12.62 4.96
C PRO A 169 9.06 -13.12 4.72
N ASP A 170 10.02 -12.65 5.51
CA ASP A 170 11.39 -13.20 5.54
C ASP A 170 12.06 -12.99 6.92
N LYS A 171 12.31 -14.10 7.64
CA LYS A 171 12.93 -14.10 8.98
C LYS A 171 14.41 -13.70 8.97
N ASN A 172 15.05 -13.73 7.80
CA ASN A 172 16.49 -13.47 7.67
C ASN A 172 16.80 -11.98 7.45
N ILE A 173 15.78 -11.12 7.42
CA ILE A 173 15.98 -9.68 7.30
C ILE A 173 16.70 -9.17 8.55
N ASN A 174 17.94 -8.72 8.35
CA ASN A 174 18.72 -8.06 9.38
C ASN A 174 18.27 -6.61 9.58
N VAL A 175 18.42 -6.12 10.81
CA VAL A 175 18.20 -4.68 11.11
C VAL A 175 19.45 -3.90 10.72
N TYR A 176 19.39 -3.15 9.63
CA TYR A 176 20.42 -2.21 9.20
C TYR A 176 19.81 -1.01 8.47
N SER A 177 20.61 0.05 8.33
CA SER A 177 20.27 1.20 7.47
C SER A 177 20.90 1.00 6.10
N ALA A 178 20.13 1.08 5.02
CA ALA A 178 20.66 1.03 3.66
C ALA A 178 21.53 2.26 3.32
N LEU A 179 21.38 3.35 4.09
CA LEU A 179 22.17 4.58 3.96
C LEU A 179 23.30 4.65 5.00
N ASN A 180 23.72 3.52 5.57
CA ASN A 180 24.81 3.51 6.56
C ASN A 180 26.11 4.06 5.94
N GLY A 181 26.73 5.04 6.60
CA GLY A 181 27.94 5.71 6.11
C GLY A 181 27.70 6.76 5.01
N VAL A 182 26.46 6.98 4.58
CA VAL A 182 26.10 8.03 3.61
C VAL A 182 25.87 9.35 4.35
N LYS A 183 26.41 10.46 3.83
CA LYS A 183 26.12 11.78 4.38
C LYS A 183 24.72 12.22 4.00
N ALA A 184 24.08 13.00 4.87
CA ALA A 184 22.73 13.49 4.67
C ALA A 184 22.56 14.27 3.35
N LYS A 185 23.59 15.01 2.92
CA LYS A 185 23.58 15.75 1.65
C LYS A 185 23.80 14.87 0.40
N ASP A 186 24.36 13.67 0.58
CA ASP A 186 24.75 12.75 -0.50
C ASP A 186 23.72 11.63 -0.69
N VAL A 187 22.55 11.74 -0.04
CA VAL A 187 21.42 10.82 -0.24
C VAL A 187 20.89 11.01 -1.66
N ASP A 188 20.88 9.92 -2.42
CA ASP A 188 20.36 9.87 -3.79
C ASP A 188 18.83 9.82 -3.79
N TYR A 189 18.19 10.74 -4.50
CA TYR A 189 16.73 10.77 -4.64
C TYR A 189 16.21 9.60 -5.46
N ASP A 190 16.94 9.16 -6.49
CA ASP A 190 16.49 8.09 -7.38
C ASP A 190 16.41 6.77 -6.63
N LEU A 191 17.39 6.48 -5.76
CA LEU A 191 17.33 5.35 -4.82
C LEU A 191 16.03 5.36 -3.99
N ILE A 192 15.66 6.51 -3.40
CA ILE A 192 14.44 6.63 -2.60
C ILE A 192 13.21 6.42 -3.47
N MET A 193 13.21 6.94 -4.70
CA MET A 193 12.08 6.79 -5.62
C MET A 193 11.85 5.33 -6.01
N TYR A 194 12.88 4.61 -6.45
CA TYR A 194 12.78 3.19 -6.81
C TYR A 194 12.34 2.34 -5.61
N ASP A 195 12.93 2.59 -4.45
CA ASP A 195 12.58 1.89 -3.23
C ASP A 195 11.12 2.17 -2.81
N THR A 196 10.64 3.40 -2.99
CA THR A 196 9.23 3.77 -2.71
C THR A 196 8.28 3.05 -3.65
N TYR A 197 8.66 2.92 -4.92
CA TYR A 197 7.89 2.16 -5.90
C TYR A 197 7.75 0.70 -5.46
N ASP A 198 8.86 0.05 -5.09
CA ASP A 198 8.84 -1.33 -4.63
C ASP A 198 7.97 -1.53 -3.37
N TYR A 199 8.01 -0.59 -2.41
CA TYR A 199 7.09 -0.62 -1.27
C TYR A 199 5.62 -0.55 -1.69
N ILE A 200 5.26 0.33 -2.62
CA ILE A 200 3.87 0.55 -3.02
C ILE A 200 3.35 -0.61 -3.85
N ASP A 201 4.11 -1.04 -4.86
CA ASP A 201 3.69 -2.04 -5.85
C ASP A 201 3.78 -3.45 -5.25
N LYS A 202 4.99 -3.84 -4.82
CA LYS A 202 5.27 -5.22 -4.45
C LYS A 202 4.80 -5.57 -3.05
N LEU A 203 5.06 -4.73 -2.05
CA LEU A 203 4.67 -5.05 -0.67
C LEU A 203 3.23 -4.62 -0.37
N ILE A 204 2.92 -3.32 -0.52
CA ILE A 204 1.59 -2.82 -0.19
C ILE A 204 0.56 -3.39 -1.15
N GLY A 205 0.79 -3.29 -2.46
CA GLY A 205 -0.10 -3.77 -3.51
C GLY A 205 -0.32 -5.27 -3.43
N PHE A 206 0.73 -6.06 -3.63
CA PHE A 206 0.57 -7.52 -3.76
C PHE A 206 0.38 -8.29 -2.45
N LYS A 207 0.81 -7.76 -1.29
CA LYS A 207 0.85 -8.55 -0.05
C LYS A 207 0.02 -8.03 1.11
N LEU A 208 -0.18 -6.70 1.21
CA LEU A 208 -0.86 -6.11 2.37
C LEU A 208 -2.28 -5.63 2.06
N SER A 209 -2.50 -5.09 0.87
CA SER A 209 -3.74 -4.42 0.49
C SER A 209 -4.95 -5.33 0.63
N ASP A 210 -4.91 -6.51 -0.01
CA ASP A 210 -6.03 -7.45 -0.01
C ASP A 210 -6.26 -8.08 1.37
N VAL A 211 -5.18 -8.42 2.09
CA VAL A 211 -5.24 -8.96 3.47
C VAL A 211 -5.96 -7.97 4.39
N PHE A 212 -5.53 -6.71 4.42
CA PHE A 212 -6.16 -5.72 5.28
C PHE A 212 -7.56 -5.35 4.81
N TYR A 213 -7.77 -5.21 3.50
CA TYR A 213 -9.09 -4.96 2.94
C TYR A 213 -10.09 -6.03 3.40
N ALA A 214 -9.75 -7.31 3.25
CA ALA A 214 -10.58 -8.42 3.68
C ALA A 214 -10.83 -8.38 5.19
N ALA A 215 -9.80 -8.17 6.01
CA ALA A 215 -9.93 -8.11 7.47
C ALA A 215 -10.93 -7.03 7.91
N PHE A 216 -10.73 -5.78 7.48
CA PHE A 216 -11.59 -4.66 7.87
C PHE A 216 -12.99 -4.76 7.25
N TYR A 217 -13.10 -5.21 5.99
CA TYR A 217 -14.40 -5.36 5.33
C TYR A 217 -15.24 -6.46 5.99
N LYS A 218 -14.65 -7.63 6.28
CA LYS A 218 -15.34 -8.70 7.00
C LYS A 218 -15.73 -8.30 8.41
N TYR A 219 -14.91 -7.52 9.10
CA TYR A 219 -15.29 -6.93 10.39
C TYR A 219 -16.49 -6.00 10.26
N TYR A 220 -16.51 -5.13 9.24
CA TYR A 220 -17.67 -4.29 8.94
C TYR A 220 -18.93 -5.13 8.69
N GLU A 221 -18.88 -6.19 7.87
CA GLU A 221 -20.04 -7.05 7.62
C GLU A 221 -20.64 -7.65 8.91
N ARG A 222 -19.77 -7.99 9.89
CA ARG A 222 -20.21 -8.58 11.17
C ARG A 222 -20.69 -7.55 12.19
N LYS A 223 -20.04 -6.38 12.27
CA LYS A 223 -20.25 -5.39 13.35
C LYS A 223 -21.02 -4.16 12.90
N ASN A 224 -21.19 -3.98 11.59
CA ASN A 224 -21.77 -2.79 10.97
C ASN A 224 -21.04 -1.49 11.39
N ASP A 225 -19.71 -1.54 11.42
CA ASP A 225 -18.83 -0.41 11.79
C ASP A 225 -18.33 0.32 10.53
N GLU A 226 -18.92 1.47 10.25
CA GLU A 226 -18.60 2.29 9.06
C GLU A 226 -17.14 2.76 9.03
N GLN A 227 -16.47 2.89 10.17
CA GLN A 227 -15.05 3.28 10.20
C GLN A 227 -14.17 2.16 9.64
N ALA A 228 -14.55 0.90 9.89
CA ALA A 228 -13.87 -0.26 9.32
C ALA A 228 -14.04 -0.30 7.79
N LEU A 229 -15.25 -0.08 7.29
CA LEU A 229 -15.49 -0.02 5.84
C LEU A 229 -14.68 1.12 5.19
N LYS A 230 -14.68 2.28 5.82
CA LYS A 230 -13.93 3.45 5.36
C LYS A 230 -12.43 3.17 5.30
N LEU A 231 -11.85 2.58 6.35
CA LEU A 231 -10.43 2.22 6.37
C LEU A 231 -10.11 1.13 5.34
N ALA A 232 -10.97 0.13 5.17
CA ALA A 232 -10.80 -0.90 4.14
C ALA A 232 -10.68 -0.28 2.75
N LYS A 233 -11.61 0.63 2.39
CA LYS A 233 -11.60 1.34 1.11
C LYS A 233 -10.36 2.20 0.94
N TYR A 234 -9.92 2.91 1.98
CA TYR A 234 -8.69 3.69 1.91
C TYR A 234 -7.45 2.83 1.70
N ILE A 235 -7.35 1.66 2.33
CA ILE A 235 -6.20 0.78 2.14
C ILE A 235 -6.18 0.24 0.71
N LYS A 236 -7.32 -0.23 0.20
CA LYS A 236 -7.40 -0.86 -1.13
C LYS A 236 -7.32 0.15 -2.28
N TYR A 237 -8.03 1.27 -2.16
CA TYR A 237 -8.24 2.22 -3.25
C TYR A 237 -7.59 3.59 -3.00
N GLY A 238 -7.18 3.91 -1.78
CA GLY A 238 -6.69 5.25 -1.43
C GLY A 238 -7.79 6.31 -1.29
N THR A 239 -9.07 5.94 -1.42
CA THR A 239 -10.23 6.83 -1.30
C THR A 239 -11.46 6.06 -0.81
N ASP A 240 -12.37 6.71 -0.10
CA ASP A 240 -13.67 6.17 0.32
C ASP A 240 -14.83 6.66 -0.57
N ASN A 241 -14.54 7.49 -1.58
CA ASN A 241 -15.52 7.96 -2.55
C ASN A 241 -15.79 6.89 -3.61
N GLU A 242 -16.98 6.30 -3.59
CA GLU A 242 -17.42 5.25 -4.52
C GLU A 242 -17.18 5.58 -6.00
N ARG A 243 -17.43 6.82 -6.39
CA ARG A 243 -17.23 7.25 -7.77
C ARG A 243 -15.76 7.22 -8.17
N HIS A 244 -14.88 7.69 -7.28
CA HIS A 244 -13.43 7.65 -7.50
C HIS A 244 -12.91 6.22 -7.45
N ILE A 245 -13.44 5.37 -6.57
CA ILE A 245 -13.15 3.92 -6.56
C ILE A 245 -13.46 3.31 -7.93
N TRP A 246 -14.61 3.61 -8.52
CA TRP A 246 -14.92 3.13 -9.88
C TRP A 246 -13.94 3.67 -10.91
N MET A 247 -13.59 4.96 -10.89
CA MET A 247 -12.60 5.51 -11.82
C MET A 247 -11.26 4.76 -11.73
N LEU A 248 -10.77 4.49 -10.52
CA LEU A 248 -9.56 3.69 -10.31
C LEU A 248 -9.71 2.26 -10.84
N ARG A 249 -10.86 1.60 -10.62
CA ARG A 249 -11.14 0.26 -11.15
C ARG A 249 -11.19 0.21 -12.67
N TYR A 250 -11.61 1.29 -13.31
CA TYR A 250 -11.54 1.46 -14.76
C TYR A 250 -10.13 1.84 -15.26
N GLY A 251 -9.14 1.89 -14.37
CA GLY A 251 -7.73 2.12 -14.70
C GLY A 251 -7.32 3.59 -14.83
N LEU A 252 -8.11 4.52 -14.28
CA LEU A 252 -7.72 5.93 -14.17
C LEU A 252 -6.80 6.12 -12.96
N SER A 253 -5.82 7.00 -13.06
CA SER A 253 -4.96 7.44 -11.96
C SER A 253 -5.65 8.54 -11.12
N PHE A 254 -5.05 8.91 -9.98
CA PHE A 254 -5.54 10.06 -9.21
C PHE A 254 -5.36 11.38 -9.98
N GLU A 255 -4.28 11.49 -10.75
CA GLU A 255 -4.04 12.61 -11.66
C GLU A 255 -5.13 12.70 -12.75
N ASP A 256 -5.54 11.56 -13.32
CA ASP A 256 -6.68 11.49 -14.25
C ASP A 256 -7.98 11.93 -13.56
N ILE A 257 -8.23 11.50 -12.32
CA ILE A 257 -9.45 11.83 -11.57
C ILE A 257 -9.59 13.34 -11.36
N GLU A 258 -8.51 14.05 -11.01
CA GLU A 258 -8.53 15.51 -10.81
C GLU A 258 -9.01 16.28 -12.05
N ILE A 259 -8.75 15.73 -13.25
CA ILE A 259 -9.12 16.35 -14.51
C ILE A 259 -10.49 15.85 -14.97
N LEU A 260 -10.65 14.53 -15.07
CA LEU A 260 -11.73 13.85 -15.78
C LEU A 260 -13.02 13.69 -14.98
N ASP A 261 -12.97 13.71 -13.64
CA ASP A 261 -14.15 13.43 -12.80
C ASP A 261 -15.35 14.35 -13.14
N ARG A 262 -15.05 15.64 -13.40
CA ARG A 262 -16.06 16.65 -13.78
C ARG A 262 -16.73 16.37 -15.14
N HIS A 263 -16.05 15.64 -16.01
CA HIS A 263 -16.48 15.32 -17.38
C HIS A 263 -17.20 13.98 -17.49
N ILE A 264 -17.21 13.17 -16.44
CA ILE A 264 -17.98 11.94 -16.37
C ILE A 264 -19.38 12.29 -15.85
N ASP A 265 -20.42 11.72 -16.44
CA ASP A 265 -21.79 11.81 -15.94
C ASP A 265 -22.04 10.71 -14.91
N THR A 266 -22.02 9.45 -15.34
CA THR A 266 -22.21 8.28 -14.49
C THR A 266 -21.06 7.29 -14.66
N ILE A 267 -20.76 6.55 -13.58
CA ILE A 267 -19.75 5.49 -13.59
C ILE A 267 -20.15 4.43 -12.54
N ASN A 268 -20.17 3.18 -12.95
CA ASN A 268 -20.54 2.03 -12.11
C ASN A 268 -20.02 0.72 -12.75
N SER A 269 -20.47 -0.45 -12.29
CA SER A 269 -20.07 -1.75 -12.84
C SER A 269 -20.40 -1.97 -14.33
N GLU A 270 -21.40 -1.26 -14.86
CA GLU A 270 -21.89 -1.44 -16.23
C GLU A 270 -21.08 -0.61 -17.24
N GLY A 271 -20.49 0.52 -16.83
CA GLY A 271 -19.70 1.35 -17.71
C GLY A 271 -19.45 2.78 -17.21
N ILE A 272 -18.85 3.57 -18.10
CA ILE A 272 -18.62 5.01 -17.93
C ILE A 272 -19.47 5.76 -18.96
N GLN A 273 -20.22 6.76 -18.52
CA GLN A 273 -20.91 7.70 -19.41
C GLN A 273 -20.25 9.08 -19.30
N PHE A 274 -19.84 9.66 -20.42
CA PHE A 274 -19.21 10.97 -20.45
C PHE A 274 -20.21 12.07 -20.80
N LYS A 275 -19.97 13.26 -20.26
CA LYS A 275 -20.64 14.50 -20.67
C LYS A 275 -20.02 15.01 -21.97
N GLU A 276 -20.75 15.82 -22.73
CA GLU A 276 -20.23 16.47 -23.94
C GLU A 276 -18.97 17.33 -23.67
N SER A 277 -18.80 17.81 -22.44
CA SER A 277 -17.61 18.57 -22.03
C SER A 277 -16.31 17.77 -22.16
N ILE A 278 -16.34 16.44 -22.27
CA ILE A 278 -15.15 15.62 -22.51
C ILE A 278 -14.46 15.99 -23.82
N LEU A 279 -15.20 16.48 -24.82
CA LEU A 279 -14.64 16.92 -26.10
C LEU A 279 -13.68 18.10 -25.94
N GLN A 280 -13.78 18.87 -24.85
CA GLN A 280 -12.94 20.04 -24.56
C GLN A 280 -11.64 19.69 -23.83
N VAL A 281 -11.51 18.45 -23.34
CA VAL A 281 -10.30 17.96 -22.69
C VAL A 281 -9.21 17.73 -23.75
N SER A 282 -7.95 17.97 -23.40
CA SER A 282 -6.82 17.74 -24.32
C SER A 282 -6.70 16.26 -24.68
N ASP A 283 -6.09 15.93 -25.82
CA ASP A 283 -5.88 14.53 -26.20
C ASP A 283 -4.86 13.85 -25.26
N GLU A 284 -3.90 14.60 -24.72
CA GLU A 284 -2.93 14.10 -23.72
C GLU A 284 -3.63 13.61 -22.44
N ASP A 285 -4.63 14.36 -21.95
CA ASP A 285 -5.40 14.01 -20.74
C ASP A 285 -6.48 12.95 -21.01
N LYS A 286 -6.71 12.58 -22.28
CA LYS A 286 -7.68 11.53 -22.66
C LYS A 286 -7.07 10.16 -22.80
N ILE A 287 -5.74 10.02 -22.82
CA ILE A 287 -5.04 8.76 -23.08
C ILE A 287 -5.60 7.60 -22.22
N SER A 288 -5.86 7.84 -20.94
CA SER A 288 -6.38 6.85 -20.00
C SER A 288 -7.81 6.39 -20.30
N ILE A 289 -8.58 7.19 -21.04
CA ILE A 289 -10.00 6.94 -21.36
C ILE A 289 -10.30 6.75 -22.84
N GLU A 290 -9.31 6.81 -23.74
CA GLU A 290 -9.51 6.65 -25.19
C GLU A 290 -10.32 5.39 -25.53
N ARG A 291 -10.04 4.27 -24.85
CA ARG A 291 -10.75 3.00 -25.02
C ARG A 291 -12.25 3.05 -24.72
N PHE A 292 -12.73 4.09 -24.03
CA PHE A 292 -14.12 4.29 -23.63
C PHE A 292 -14.84 5.37 -24.45
N LEU A 293 -14.15 6.09 -25.34
CA LEU A 293 -14.69 7.23 -26.10
C LEU A 293 -15.28 6.85 -27.48
N ASN A 294 -15.67 5.59 -27.67
CA ASN A 294 -16.23 5.09 -28.93
C ASN A 294 -17.71 5.46 -29.13
#